data_AF-A0A961MTU8-F1
#
_entry.id   AF-A0A961MTU8-F1
#
_cell.length_a   1.000
_cell.length_b   1.000
_cell.length_c   1.000
_cell.angle_alpha   90.00
_cell.angle_beta   90.00
_cell.angle_gamma   90.00
#
_symmetry.space_group_name_H-M   'P 1'
#
loop_
_entity.id
_entity.type
_entity.pdbx_description
1 polymer ?
#
loop_
_entity_poly.entity_id
_entity_poly.type
_entity_poly.pdbx_seq_one_letter_code
_entity_poly.pdbx_strand_id
1 'polypeptide(L)'
;ACGHDGHTSILLGAAKYLAETRNFDGTVVLAFQPAEEGGGGAKAMVADGLMERWNIHEIYGLHNMPDLPVGQFAIKPGPLLAAADFFEITVRGKGGHGAMPHGATDTTLAAAAVVMALQQVVARNVPALNPAVLSVCGFATDTMAHNVIPDSVRLTGTVRTLDVPTKELIRDRIKSVAQSTAEAYGASATLDYQDGVLPTINAAEQTGYAIAAAESVAGAVKTDIEPSMGGEDFADMLAKRPGAFILLGNGASAGLHHPHYEFNDEAIPAGCSWFATLAEQRLPLTH
;
A
#
# COMPACT_ATOMS: atom_id res chain seq x y z
N ALA A 1 12.57 3.61 -9.55
CA ALA A 1 13.67 2.75 -9.05
C ALA A 1 13.47 2.53 -7.57
N CYS A 2 13.42 1.27 -7.11
CA CYS A 2 12.97 0.91 -5.76
C CYS A 2 13.82 -0.22 -5.11
N GLY A 3 14.95 -0.59 -5.71
CA GLY A 3 15.89 -1.57 -5.12
C GLY A 3 15.49 -3.05 -5.26
N HIS A 4 14.55 -3.38 -6.12
CA HIS A 4 14.03 -4.76 -6.27
C HIS A 4 15.07 -5.73 -6.86
N ASP A 5 16.07 -5.21 -7.57
CA ASP A 5 17.30 -5.91 -7.96
C ASP A 5 18.12 -6.34 -6.72
N GLY A 6 18.27 -5.44 -5.76
CA GLY A 6 18.87 -5.73 -4.46
C GLY A 6 18.07 -6.76 -3.65
N HIS A 7 16.74 -6.64 -3.60
CA HIS A 7 15.88 -7.61 -2.91
C HIS A 7 15.98 -9.02 -3.51
N THR A 8 15.99 -9.10 -4.85
CA THR A 8 16.19 -10.36 -5.58
C THR A 8 17.54 -10.98 -5.24
N SER A 9 18.60 -10.17 -5.21
CA SER A 9 19.96 -10.60 -4.87
C SER A 9 20.06 -11.10 -3.42
N ILE A 10 19.40 -10.42 -2.48
CA ILE A 10 19.29 -10.83 -1.08
C ILE A 10 18.61 -12.21 -0.97
N LEU A 11 17.44 -12.37 -1.59
CA LEU A 11 16.70 -13.62 -1.48
C LEU A 11 17.47 -14.79 -2.11
N LEU A 12 18.16 -14.56 -3.24
CA LEU A 12 19.06 -15.56 -3.84
C LEU A 12 20.26 -15.90 -2.95
N GLY A 13 20.85 -14.92 -2.27
CA GLY A 13 21.94 -15.14 -1.32
C GLY A 13 21.51 -15.99 -0.12
N ALA A 14 20.35 -15.69 0.47
CA ALA A 14 19.75 -16.51 1.51
C ALA A 14 19.45 -17.94 1.01
N ALA A 15 18.92 -18.07 -0.21
CA ALA A 15 18.66 -19.36 -0.85
C ALA A 15 19.91 -20.23 -0.92
N LYS A 16 21.02 -19.64 -1.39
CA LYS A 16 22.30 -20.33 -1.52
C LYS A 16 22.78 -20.83 -0.17
N TYR A 17 22.81 -19.96 0.84
CA TYR A 17 23.24 -20.34 2.19
C TYR A 17 22.38 -21.47 2.77
N LEU A 18 21.05 -21.32 2.76
CA LEU A 18 20.13 -22.32 3.30
C LEU A 18 20.23 -23.66 2.55
N ALA A 19 20.49 -23.64 1.25
CA ALA A 19 20.67 -24.84 0.46
C ALA A 19 21.99 -25.58 0.78
N GLU A 20 23.06 -24.84 1.08
CA GLU A 20 24.38 -25.36 1.41
C GLU A 20 24.45 -25.90 2.85
N THR A 21 23.85 -25.21 3.82
CA THR A 21 23.95 -25.59 5.24
C THR A 21 22.86 -26.54 5.69
N ARG A 22 21.63 -26.39 5.16
CA ARG A 22 20.43 -27.14 5.58
C ARG A 22 20.25 -27.17 7.10
N ASN A 23 20.62 -26.08 7.77
CA ASN A 23 20.62 -25.96 9.23
C ASN A 23 19.21 -25.67 9.80
N PHE A 24 18.19 -26.34 9.29
CA PHE A 24 16.80 -26.18 9.70
C PHE A 24 16.01 -27.46 9.41
N ASP A 25 14.96 -27.72 10.17
CA ASP A 25 14.06 -28.87 10.00
C ASP A 25 12.67 -28.39 9.53
N GLY A 26 12.45 -28.44 8.22
CA GLY A 26 11.19 -27.99 7.61
C GLY A 26 11.34 -27.63 6.13
N THR A 27 10.47 -26.74 5.65
CA THR A 27 10.47 -26.27 4.26
C THR A 27 10.48 -24.75 4.20
N VAL A 28 11.44 -24.19 3.45
CA VAL A 28 11.51 -22.77 3.12
C VAL A 28 11.14 -22.60 1.66
N VAL A 29 10.14 -21.76 1.38
CA VAL A 29 9.67 -21.44 0.02
C VAL A 29 10.15 -20.05 -0.33
N LEU A 30 10.84 -19.90 -1.46
CA LEU A 30 11.32 -18.61 -1.95
C LEU A 30 10.37 -18.06 -3.00
N ALA A 31 9.66 -16.98 -2.67
CA ALA A 31 8.71 -16.33 -3.57
C ALA A 31 9.38 -15.15 -4.29
N PHE A 32 9.73 -15.35 -5.57
CA PHE A 32 10.19 -14.26 -6.44
C PHE A 32 8.98 -13.62 -7.12
N GLN A 33 8.46 -12.58 -6.48
CA GLN A 33 7.25 -11.91 -6.91
C GLN A 33 7.50 -10.96 -8.09
N PRO A 34 6.72 -11.04 -9.19
CA PRO A 34 6.76 -10.04 -10.25
C PRO A 34 5.91 -8.82 -9.91
N ALA A 35 6.04 -7.75 -10.70
CA ALA A 35 5.00 -6.73 -10.90
C ALA A 35 4.43 -6.04 -9.63
N GLU A 36 5.25 -5.84 -8.59
CA GLU A 36 4.88 -5.11 -7.36
C GLU A 36 4.41 -3.67 -7.69
N GLU A 37 5.13 -2.96 -8.59
CA GLU A 37 4.93 -1.54 -8.94
C GLU A 37 3.62 -1.27 -9.71
N GLY A 38 2.47 -1.57 -9.07
CA GLY A 38 1.12 -1.40 -9.59
C GLY A 38 0.60 -2.53 -10.48
N GLY A 39 1.37 -3.59 -10.70
CA GLY A 39 0.96 -4.72 -11.55
C GLY A 39 0.20 -5.84 -10.83
N GLY A 40 0.17 -5.83 -9.49
CA GLY A 40 -0.61 -6.76 -8.67
C GLY A 40 -0.07 -8.19 -8.67
N GLY A 41 1.27 -8.34 -8.63
CA GLY A 41 1.89 -9.65 -8.68
C GLY A 41 1.64 -10.50 -7.45
N ALA A 42 1.59 -9.90 -6.25
CA ALA A 42 1.27 -10.64 -5.03
C ALA A 42 -0.12 -11.28 -5.11
N LYS A 43 -1.12 -10.49 -5.50
CA LYS A 43 -2.49 -10.96 -5.72
C LYS A 43 -2.57 -12.07 -6.75
N ALA A 44 -1.84 -11.95 -7.86
CA ALA A 44 -1.79 -12.98 -8.90
C ALA A 44 -1.17 -14.29 -8.40
N MET A 45 -0.06 -14.24 -7.66
CA MET A 45 0.56 -15.42 -7.07
C MET A 45 -0.33 -16.09 -6.02
N VAL A 46 -0.99 -15.30 -5.17
CA VAL A 46 -1.98 -15.81 -4.20
C VAL A 46 -3.13 -16.49 -4.93
N ALA A 47 -3.65 -15.89 -6.00
CA ALA A 47 -4.72 -16.49 -6.80
C ALA A 47 -4.30 -17.79 -7.52
N ASP A 48 -3.02 -17.90 -7.91
CA ASP A 48 -2.42 -19.13 -8.47
C ASP A 48 -2.06 -20.18 -7.38
N GLY A 49 -2.51 -19.96 -6.15
CA GLY A 49 -2.42 -20.91 -5.05
C GLY A 49 -1.05 -20.97 -4.39
N LEU A 50 -0.24 -19.89 -4.41
CA LEU A 50 1.07 -19.83 -3.76
C LEU A 50 1.05 -20.40 -2.33
N MET A 51 0.05 -20.03 -1.55
CA MET A 51 -0.04 -20.42 -0.14
C MET A 51 -0.41 -21.90 0.02
N GLU A 52 -1.37 -22.37 -0.75
CA GLU A 52 -1.92 -23.73 -0.64
C GLU A 52 -1.01 -24.78 -1.27
N ARG A 53 -0.43 -24.50 -2.46
CA ARG A 53 0.40 -25.45 -3.22
C ARG A 53 1.66 -25.88 -2.46
N TRP A 54 2.17 -25.00 -1.61
CA TRP A 54 3.39 -25.23 -0.83
C TRP A 54 3.13 -25.32 0.67
N ASN A 55 1.86 -25.34 1.10
CA ASN A 55 1.46 -25.38 2.50
C ASN A 55 2.18 -24.34 3.36
N ILE A 56 2.22 -23.09 2.88
CA ILE A 56 2.88 -21.98 3.58
C ILE A 56 2.05 -21.63 4.82
N HIS A 57 2.71 -21.59 5.99
CA HIS A 57 2.07 -21.24 7.27
C HIS A 57 2.33 -19.79 7.67
N GLU A 58 3.52 -19.28 7.36
CA GLU A 58 3.96 -17.92 7.66
C GLU A 58 4.64 -17.32 6.43
N ILE A 59 4.56 -16.00 6.24
CA ILE A 59 5.24 -15.32 5.13
C ILE A 59 6.00 -14.08 5.59
N TYR A 60 7.20 -13.88 5.03
CA TYR A 60 8.10 -12.82 5.42
C TYR A 60 8.68 -12.11 4.20
N GLY A 61 8.75 -10.78 4.28
CA GLY A 61 9.28 -9.93 3.23
C GLY A 61 10.10 -8.78 3.81
N LEU A 62 10.93 -8.17 2.98
CA LEU A 62 11.70 -6.99 3.35
C LEU A 62 11.73 -5.99 2.19
N HIS A 63 11.80 -4.71 2.54
CA HIS A 63 12.08 -3.64 1.61
C HIS A 63 13.27 -2.83 2.12
N ASN A 64 14.11 -2.33 1.22
CA ASN A 64 15.19 -1.45 1.63
C ASN A 64 14.66 -0.02 1.87
N MET A 65 15.23 0.71 2.81
CA MET A 65 14.78 2.03 3.20
C MET A 65 15.95 3.01 3.16
N PRO A 66 15.91 4.01 2.26
CA PRO A 66 16.84 5.15 2.31
C PRO A 66 16.82 5.82 3.68
N ASP A 67 17.96 6.41 4.06
CA ASP A 67 18.20 7.13 5.32
C ASP A 67 18.16 6.29 6.61
N LEU A 68 17.76 5.02 6.55
CA LEU A 68 18.03 4.05 7.61
C LEU A 68 19.47 3.51 7.44
N PRO A 69 20.33 3.52 8.48
CA PRO A 69 21.72 3.11 8.34
C PRO A 69 21.88 1.71 7.77
N VAL A 70 22.88 1.52 6.91
CA VAL A 70 23.14 0.26 6.20
C VAL A 70 23.20 -0.91 7.18
N GLY A 71 22.45 -1.98 6.87
CA GLY A 71 22.43 -3.20 7.68
C GLY A 71 21.62 -3.11 8.98
N GLN A 72 21.04 -1.94 9.30
CA GLN A 72 20.05 -1.85 10.38
C GLN A 72 18.66 -2.24 9.91
N PHE A 73 17.83 -2.71 10.83
CA PHE A 73 16.46 -3.09 10.56
C PHE A 73 15.48 -2.19 11.30
N ALA A 74 14.33 -1.95 10.68
CA ALA A 74 13.20 -1.34 11.33
C ALA A 74 11.95 -2.20 11.16
N ILE A 75 11.30 -2.55 12.28
CA ILE A 75 10.28 -3.59 12.34
C ILE A 75 9.25 -3.21 13.41
N LYS A 76 7.96 -3.23 13.07
CA LYS A 76 6.88 -3.04 14.04
C LYS A 76 5.73 -4.02 13.81
N PRO A 77 4.97 -4.37 14.87
CA PRO A 77 3.72 -5.09 14.71
C PRO A 77 2.62 -4.15 14.24
N GLY A 78 1.56 -4.73 13.66
CA GLY A 78 0.42 -3.97 13.17
C GLY A 78 0.72 -3.25 11.85
N PRO A 79 0.00 -2.15 11.55
CA PRO A 79 0.14 -1.45 10.27
C PRO A 79 1.54 -0.86 10.07
N LEU A 80 2.12 -1.13 8.90
CA LEU A 80 3.40 -0.58 8.45
C LEU A 80 3.22 0.31 7.20
N LEU A 81 2.43 -0.14 6.23
CA LEU A 81 2.14 0.58 4.98
C LEU A 81 0.63 0.64 4.75
N ALA A 82 0.16 1.69 4.07
CA ALA A 82 -1.25 1.94 3.88
C ALA A 82 -1.85 1.15 2.71
N ALA A 83 -3.15 0.91 2.82
CA ALA A 83 -3.98 0.61 1.66
C ALA A 83 -3.89 1.76 0.64
N ALA A 84 -4.06 1.45 -0.64
CA ALA A 84 -3.91 2.42 -1.71
C ALA A 84 -5.02 2.33 -2.74
N ASP A 85 -6.21 2.80 -2.40
CA ASP A 85 -7.37 2.73 -3.30
C ASP A 85 -7.45 3.94 -4.23
N PHE A 86 -8.22 3.75 -5.30
CA PHE A 86 -8.51 4.78 -6.30
C PHE A 86 -10.01 4.95 -6.47
N PHE A 87 -10.44 6.16 -6.80
CA PHE A 87 -11.81 6.42 -7.15
C PHE A 87 -11.95 7.39 -8.31
N GLU A 88 -13.04 7.22 -9.03
CA GLU A 88 -13.54 8.17 -10.01
C GLU A 88 -15.01 8.49 -9.67
N ILE A 89 -15.33 9.78 -9.59
CA ILE A 89 -16.71 10.25 -9.47
C ILE A 89 -17.06 11.00 -10.74
N THR A 90 -18.08 10.53 -11.44
CA THR A 90 -18.69 11.27 -12.55
C THR A 90 -19.93 11.99 -12.06
N VAL A 91 -19.90 13.33 -12.10
CA VAL A 91 -21.04 14.20 -11.84
C VAL A 91 -21.72 14.54 -13.17
N ARG A 92 -23.03 14.31 -13.29
CA ARG A 92 -23.82 14.58 -14.50
C ARG A 92 -25.03 15.45 -14.21
N GLY A 93 -25.35 16.32 -15.16
CA GLY A 93 -26.49 17.22 -15.08
C GLY A 93 -27.08 17.44 -16.47
N LYS A 94 -27.30 18.71 -16.79
CA LYS A 94 -27.81 19.14 -18.09
C LYS A 94 -26.97 20.33 -18.53
N GLY A 95 -26.14 20.14 -19.55
CA GLY A 95 -25.36 21.22 -20.14
C GLY A 95 -26.23 22.34 -20.72
N GLY A 96 -25.63 23.51 -20.97
CA GLY A 96 -26.35 24.64 -21.54
C GLY A 96 -25.51 25.88 -21.77
N HIS A 97 -26.13 26.97 -22.19
CA HIS A 97 -25.44 28.24 -22.40
C HIS A 97 -25.18 28.93 -21.05
N GLY A 98 -23.94 29.36 -20.80
CA GLY A 98 -23.55 30.04 -19.55
C GLY A 98 -24.28 31.35 -19.24
N ALA A 99 -24.94 31.97 -20.23
CA ALA A 99 -25.78 33.17 -20.03
C ALA A 99 -27.24 32.83 -19.67
N MET A 100 -27.63 31.56 -19.73
CA MET A 100 -28.99 31.08 -19.46
C MET A 100 -28.95 29.93 -18.42
N PRO A 101 -28.39 30.15 -17.22
CA PRO A 101 -28.17 29.07 -16.25
C PRO A 101 -29.48 28.43 -15.75
N HIS A 102 -30.60 29.17 -15.73
CA HIS A 102 -31.92 28.64 -15.37
C HIS A 102 -32.43 27.53 -16.30
N GLY A 103 -31.82 27.35 -17.49
CA GLY A 103 -32.15 26.28 -18.42
C GLY A 103 -31.27 25.03 -18.28
N ALA A 104 -30.29 25.04 -17.38
CA ALA A 104 -29.23 24.05 -17.23
C ALA A 104 -29.06 23.62 -15.76
N THR A 105 -28.28 22.56 -15.55
CA THR A 105 -27.76 22.17 -14.22
C THR A 105 -26.27 22.44 -14.23
N ASP A 106 -25.78 23.35 -13.38
CA ASP A 106 -24.35 23.68 -13.31
C ASP A 106 -23.54 22.54 -12.69
N THR A 107 -23.03 21.64 -13.53
CA THR A 107 -22.28 20.46 -13.09
C THR A 107 -20.90 20.81 -12.53
N THR A 108 -20.28 21.90 -12.98
CA THR A 108 -19.03 22.41 -12.41
C THR A 108 -19.24 22.84 -10.96
N LEU A 109 -20.31 23.60 -10.70
CA LEU A 109 -20.66 24.01 -9.34
C LEU A 109 -21.01 22.82 -8.44
N ALA A 110 -21.82 21.88 -8.95
CA ALA A 110 -22.18 20.67 -8.21
C ALA A 110 -20.93 19.82 -7.87
N ALA A 111 -20.02 19.64 -8.82
CA ALA A 111 -18.78 18.89 -8.60
C ALA A 111 -17.84 19.59 -7.59
N ALA A 112 -17.72 20.93 -7.65
CA ALA A 112 -16.96 21.68 -6.66
C ALA A 112 -17.55 21.50 -5.24
N ALA A 113 -18.88 21.51 -5.11
CA ALA A 113 -19.55 21.22 -3.85
C ALA A 113 -19.27 19.80 -3.35
N VAL A 114 -19.26 18.80 -4.25
CA VAL A 114 -18.87 17.42 -3.92
C VAL A 114 -17.43 17.38 -3.38
N VAL A 115 -16.46 18.02 -4.04
CA VAL A 115 -15.05 18.06 -3.58
C VAL A 115 -14.95 18.61 -2.16
N MET A 116 -15.65 19.72 -1.88
CA MET A 116 -15.67 20.32 -0.55
C MET A 116 -16.34 19.42 0.49
N ALA A 117 -17.47 18.79 0.13
CA ALA A 117 -18.20 17.90 1.03
C ALA A 117 -17.41 16.63 1.37
N LEU A 118 -16.62 16.09 0.43
CA LEU A 118 -15.80 14.90 0.66
C LEU A 118 -14.76 15.09 1.79
N GLN A 119 -14.33 16.32 2.07
CA GLN A 119 -13.37 16.58 3.15
C GLN A 119 -13.92 16.19 4.53
N GLN A 120 -15.25 16.19 4.70
CA GLN A 120 -15.86 15.77 5.95
C GLN A 120 -15.72 14.27 6.22
N VAL A 121 -15.47 13.44 5.20
CA VAL A 121 -15.39 11.98 5.35
C VAL A 121 -14.28 11.64 6.35
N VAL A 122 -13.07 12.16 6.12
CA VAL A 122 -11.97 11.98 7.07
C VAL A 122 -12.21 12.79 8.35
N ALA A 123 -12.63 14.04 8.23
CA ALA A 123 -12.72 14.93 9.40
C ALA A 123 -13.83 14.53 10.40
N ARG A 124 -14.91 13.88 9.97
CA ARG A 124 -16.12 13.68 10.77
C ARG A 124 -16.69 12.26 10.76
N ASN A 125 -16.21 11.36 9.90
CA ASN A 125 -16.65 9.98 9.91
C ASN A 125 -15.57 9.01 10.38
N VAL A 126 -14.30 9.23 10.02
CA VAL A 126 -13.18 8.40 10.49
C VAL A 126 -12.92 8.65 11.98
N PRO A 127 -12.67 7.60 12.79
CA PRO A 127 -12.23 7.77 14.18
C PRO A 127 -10.96 8.64 14.25
N ALA A 128 -10.92 9.60 15.18
CA ALA A 128 -9.87 10.62 15.21
C ALA A 128 -8.43 10.07 15.37
N LEU A 129 -8.28 8.85 15.88
CA LEU A 129 -6.99 8.18 16.05
C LEU A 129 -6.65 7.21 14.91
N ASN A 130 -7.54 7.03 13.93
CA ASN A 130 -7.30 6.17 12.78
C ASN A 130 -6.76 7.03 11.62
N PRO A 131 -5.50 6.80 11.20
CA PRO A 131 -4.92 7.58 10.11
C PRO A 131 -5.59 7.26 8.78
N ALA A 132 -6.00 8.31 8.07
CA ALA A 132 -6.57 8.21 6.74
C ALA A 132 -6.25 9.46 5.90
N VAL A 133 -6.09 9.26 4.60
CA VAL A 133 -5.96 10.33 3.61
C VAL A 133 -7.00 10.10 2.53
N LEU A 134 -7.76 11.15 2.22
CA LEU A 134 -8.63 11.20 1.05
C LEU A 134 -8.21 12.39 0.22
N SER A 135 -7.83 12.16 -1.03
CA SER A 135 -7.37 13.21 -1.92
C SER A 135 -8.14 13.17 -3.23
N VAL A 136 -8.80 14.27 -3.58
CA VAL A 136 -9.29 14.50 -4.94
C VAL A 136 -8.16 15.18 -5.71
N CYS A 137 -7.60 14.48 -6.68
CA CYS A 137 -6.41 14.90 -7.41
C CYS A 137 -6.75 15.48 -8.79
N GLY A 138 -7.84 15.01 -9.41
CA GLY A 138 -8.27 15.44 -10.73
C GLY A 138 -9.66 16.09 -10.72
N PHE A 139 -9.84 17.11 -11.57
CA PHE A 139 -11.11 17.76 -11.84
C PHE A 139 -11.16 18.12 -13.32
N ALA A 140 -11.97 17.40 -14.11
CA ALA A 140 -12.03 17.57 -15.56
C ALA A 140 -13.48 17.75 -16.03
N THR A 141 -13.75 18.84 -16.74
CA THR A 141 -15.02 19.10 -17.44
C THR A 141 -14.98 18.51 -18.85
N ASP A 142 -16.15 18.22 -19.44
CA ASP A 142 -16.24 17.76 -20.83
C ASP A 142 -16.06 18.87 -21.89
N THR A 143 -15.94 20.13 -21.45
CA THR A 143 -15.67 21.28 -22.30
C THR A 143 -14.81 22.31 -21.58
N MET A 144 -14.04 23.08 -22.35
CA MET A 144 -13.28 24.25 -21.90
C MET A 144 -13.82 25.56 -22.51
N ALA A 145 -14.98 25.51 -23.17
CA ALA A 145 -15.59 26.69 -23.77
C ALA A 145 -16.06 27.68 -22.69
N HIS A 146 -15.74 28.97 -22.89
CA HIS A 146 -16.02 30.02 -21.89
C HIS A 146 -17.50 30.30 -21.62
N ASN A 147 -18.40 29.88 -22.50
CA ASN A 147 -19.82 30.21 -22.49
C ASN A 147 -20.73 28.97 -22.45
N VAL A 148 -20.19 27.81 -22.10
CA VAL A 148 -20.93 26.54 -22.02
C VAL A 148 -20.83 25.98 -20.60
N ILE A 149 -21.98 25.62 -20.02
CA ILE A 149 -22.08 24.81 -18.82
C ILE A 149 -21.89 23.34 -19.26
N PRO A 150 -20.90 22.61 -18.70
CA PRO A 150 -20.63 21.23 -19.09
C PRO A 150 -21.79 20.29 -18.74
N ASP A 151 -21.93 19.21 -19.51
CA ASP A 151 -22.93 18.18 -19.21
C ASP A 151 -22.44 17.23 -18.09
N SER A 152 -21.11 17.11 -17.97
CA SER A 152 -20.46 16.25 -17.00
C SER A 152 -19.11 16.76 -16.51
N VAL A 153 -18.77 16.37 -15.28
CA VAL A 153 -17.47 16.58 -14.65
C VAL A 153 -16.97 15.26 -14.06
N ARG A 154 -15.70 14.94 -14.31
CA ARG A 154 -15.01 13.78 -13.76
C ARG A 154 -14.03 14.22 -12.67
N LEU A 155 -14.17 13.61 -11.49
CA LEU A 155 -13.25 13.76 -10.36
C LEU A 155 -12.47 12.45 -10.20
N THR A 156 -11.16 12.52 -10.04
CA THR A 156 -10.32 11.35 -9.73
C THR A 156 -9.54 11.57 -8.46
N GLY A 157 -9.28 10.49 -7.73
CA GLY A 157 -8.61 10.59 -6.44
C GLY A 157 -8.14 9.27 -5.86
N THR A 158 -7.56 9.35 -4.67
CA THR A 158 -7.02 8.21 -3.93
C THR A 158 -7.44 8.24 -2.47
N VAL A 159 -7.53 7.05 -1.87
CA VAL A 159 -7.76 6.85 -0.44
C VAL A 159 -6.60 6.03 0.12
N ARG A 160 -6.05 6.49 1.26
CA ARG A 160 -5.01 5.79 2.03
C ARG A 160 -5.51 5.54 3.44
N THR A 161 -5.39 4.31 3.92
CA THR A 161 -5.78 3.92 5.30
C THR A 161 -4.85 2.86 5.84
N LEU A 162 -4.70 2.79 7.16
CA LEU A 162 -3.87 1.78 7.84
C LEU A 162 -4.66 0.55 8.31
N ASP A 163 -5.97 0.54 8.10
CA ASP A 163 -6.84 -0.58 8.44
C ASP A 163 -8.01 -0.73 7.45
N VAL A 164 -8.50 -1.97 7.34
CA VAL A 164 -9.59 -2.34 6.43
C VAL A 164 -10.95 -1.76 6.84
N PRO A 165 -11.35 -1.74 8.14
CA PRO A 165 -12.61 -1.09 8.53
C PRO A 165 -12.71 0.39 8.11
N THR A 166 -11.62 1.15 8.27
CA THR A 166 -11.56 2.57 7.85
C THR A 166 -11.62 2.71 6.34
N LYS A 167 -10.96 1.81 5.60
CA LYS A 167 -11.02 1.74 4.13
C LYS A 167 -12.48 1.61 3.65
N GLU A 168 -13.20 0.62 4.16
CA GLU A 168 -14.59 0.35 3.75
C GLU A 168 -15.54 1.47 4.18
N LEU A 169 -15.35 2.04 5.38
CA LEU A 169 -16.09 3.23 5.82
C LEU A 169 -15.92 4.39 4.83
N ILE A 170 -14.69 4.70 4.43
CA ILE A 170 -14.43 5.82 3.51
C ILE A 170 -15.06 5.55 2.15
N ARG A 171 -14.95 4.34 1.60
CA ARG A 171 -15.60 3.93 0.34
C ARG A 171 -17.10 4.23 0.36
N ASP A 172 -17.80 3.78 1.40
CA ASP A 172 -19.24 3.97 1.55
C ASP A 172 -19.63 5.44 1.73
N ARG A 173 -18.81 6.19 2.49
CA ARG A 173 -19.04 7.62 2.74
C ARG A 173 -18.77 8.47 1.51
N ILE A 174 -17.77 8.16 0.69
CA ILE A 174 -17.53 8.83 -0.60
C ILE A 174 -18.78 8.73 -1.46
N LYS A 175 -19.30 7.51 -1.64
CA LYS A 175 -20.50 7.26 -2.45
C LYS A 175 -21.69 8.08 -1.95
N SER A 176 -21.98 7.98 -0.66
CA SER A 176 -23.14 8.62 -0.06
C SER A 176 -23.05 10.14 -0.13
N VAL A 177 -21.90 10.72 0.23
CA VAL A 177 -21.69 12.17 0.21
C VAL A 177 -21.74 12.71 -1.20
N ALA A 178 -21.06 12.08 -2.16
CA ALA A 178 -21.06 12.55 -3.54
C ALA A 178 -22.48 12.55 -4.14
N GLN A 179 -23.25 11.49 -3.92
CA GLN A 179 -24.62 11.36 -4.42
C GLN A 179 -25.54 12.43 -3.81
N SER A 180 -25.60 12.52 -2.48
CA SER A 180 -26.50 13.47 -1.82
C SER A 180 -26.10 14.93 -2.07
N THR A 181 -24.81 15.23 -2.17
CA THR A 181 -24.35 16.58 -2.50
C THR A 181 -24.70 16.94 -3.94
N ALA A 182 -24.48 16.06 -4.92
CA ALA A 182 -24.86 16.35 -6.31
C ALA A 182 -26.39 16.53 -6.46
N GLU A 183 -27.18 15.70 -5.78
CA GLU A 183 -28.65 15.76 -5.81
C GLU A 183 -29.18 17.12 -5.34
N ALA A 184 -28.59 17.69 -4.28
CA ALA A 184 -28.96 19.02 -3.79
C ALA A 184 -28.77 20.15 -4.82
N TYR A 185 -27.93 19.93 -5.84
CA TYR A 185 -27.70 20.86 -6.95
C TYR A 185 -28.49 20.49 -8.21
N GLY A 186 -29.39 19.50 -8.14
CA GLY A 186 -30.14 19.00 -9.30
C GLY A 186 -29.30 18.18 -10.28
N ALA A 187 -28.15 17.68 -9.82
CA ALA A 187 -27.25 16.79 -10.57
C ALA A 187 -27.29 15.36 -10.01
N SER A 188 -26.57 14.45 -10.65
CA SER A 188 -26.34 13.08 -10.16
C SER A 188 -24.84 12.82 -10.08
N ALA A 189 -24.42 11.91 -9.18
CA ALA A 189 -23.05 11.46 -9.08
C ALA A 189 -22.97 9.93 -9.07
N THR A 190 -22.05 9.37 -9.85
CA THR A 190 -21.75 7.94 -9.86
C THR A 190 -20.31 7.71 -9.45
N LEU A 191 -20.10 6.81 -8.49
CA LEU A 191 -18.78 6.40 -8.02
C LEU A 191 -18.36 5.11 -8.74
N ASP A 192 -17.21 5.16 -9.41
CA ASP A 192 -16.38 3.99 -9.69
C ASP A 192 -15.25 3.93 -8.65
N TYR A 193 -15.14 2.81 -7.94
CA TYR A 193 -14.17 2.63 -6.86
C TYR A 193 -13.35 1.39 -7.14
N GLN A 194 -12.04 1.57 -7.19
CA GLN A 194 -11.08 0.54 -7.52
C GLN A 194 -10.25 0.24 -6.29
N ASP A 195 -10.45 -0.96 -5.74
CA ASP A 195 -9.64 -1.48 -4.65
C ASP A 195 -8.20 -1.65 -5.15
N GLY A 196 -7.26 -0.99 -4.48
CA GLY A 196 -5.83 -1.16 -4.74
C GLY A 196 -5.23 -2.21 -3.82
N VAL A 197 -4.01 -1.95 -3.35
CA VAL A 197 -3.36 -2.84 -2.37
C VAL A 197 -4.00 -2.68 -0.99
N LEU A 198 -4.00 -3.78 -0.24
CA LEU A 198 -4.41 -3.81 1.17
C LEU A 198 -3.39 -3.07 2.06
N PRO A 199 -3.76 -2.69 3.29
CA PRO A 199 -2.77 -2.20 4.24
C PRO A 199 -1.80 -3.33 4.61
N THR A 200 -0.50 -3.05 4.61
CA THR A 200 0.53 -4.00 5.06
C THR A 200 0.51 -4.06 6.58
N ILE A 201 -0.07 -5.13 7.12
CA ILE A 201 -0.26 -5.32 8.56
C ILE A 201 0.56 -6.53 9.01
N ASN A 202 1.56 -6.28 9.84
CA ASN A 202 2.38 -7.34 10.42
C ASN A 202 1.65 -8.02 11.59
N ALA A 203 1.66 -9.36 11.59
CA ALA A 203 1.10 -10.13 12.68
C ALA A 203 2.03 -10.05 13.91
N ALA A 204 1.48 -9.81 15.10
CA ALA A 204 2.27 -9.46 16.28
C ALA A 204 3.28 -10.57 16.68
N GLU A 205 2.87 -11.83 16.63
CA GLU A 205 3.72 -12.97 16.95
C GLU A 205 4.88 -13.11 15.93
N GLN A 206 4.56 -13.09 14.64
CA GLN A 206 5.55 -13.23 13.56
C GLN A 206 6.50 -12.04 13.50
N THR A 207 6.03 -10.85 13.89
CA THR A 207 6.88 -9.67 14.09
C THR A 207 7.91 -9.92 15.19
N GLY A 208 7.52 -10.56 16.30
CA GLY A 208 8.46 -10.92 17.37
C GLY A 208 9.59 -11.81 16.87
N TYR A 209 9.29 -12.79 16.03
CA TYR A 209 10.30 -13.64 15.39
C TYR A 209 11.20 -12.86 14.42
N ALA A 210 10.61 -11.98 13.60
CA ALA A 210 11.35 -11.11 12.70
C ALA A 210 12.33 -10.19 13.45
N ILE A 211 11.90 -9.64 14.60
CA ILE A 211 12.74 -8.82 15.48
C ILE A 211 13.89 -9.66 16.06
N ALA A 212 13.62 -10.84 16.62
CA ALA A 212 14.66 -11.69 17.22
C ALA A 212 15.76 -12.08 16.20
N ALA A 213 15.36 -12.40 14.97
CA ALA A 213 16.30 -12.68 13.88
C ALA A 213 17.13 -11.44 13.52
N ALA A 214 16.49 -10.26 13.41
CA ALA A 214 17.17 -9.01 13.09
C ALA A 214 18.12 -8.54 14.21
N GLU A 215 17.75 -8.72 15.48
CA GLU A 215 18.63 -8.45 16.63
C GLU A 215 19.85 -9.37 16.63
N SER A 216 19.68 -10.64 16.25
CA SER A 216 20.80 -11.59 16.12
C SER A 216 21.79 -11.19 15.03
N VAL A 217 21.32 -10.55 13.96
CA VAL A 217 22.13 -10.13 12.81
C VAL A 217 22.79 -8.77 13.03
N ALA A 218 22.02 -7.77 13.48
CA ALA A 218 22.46 -6.37 13.55
C ALA A 218 22.75 -5.88 14.97
N GLY A 219 22.49 -6.70 16.00
CA GLY A 219 22.63 -6.35 17.41
C GLY A 219 21.55 -5.42 17.97
N ALA A 220 20.86 -4.67 17.11
CA ALA A 220 19.75 -3.80 17.47
C ALA A 220 18.75 -3.64 16.32
N VAL A 221 17.49 -3.38 16.66
CA VAL A 221 16.39 -3.15 15.72
C VAL A 221 15.62 -1.91 16.13
N LYS A 222 15.25 -1.08 15.16
CA LYS A 222 14.37 0.06 15.39
C LYS A 222 12.91 -0.40 15.40
N THR A 223 12.29 -0.44 16.57
CA THR A 223 10.89 -0.85 16.74
C THR A 223 9.90 0.30 16.85
N ASP A 224 10.39 1.47 17.25
CA ASP A 224 9.63 2.72 17.27
C ASP A 224 9.71 3.41 15.90
N ILE A 225 8.87 2.96 14.98
CA ILE A 225 8.69 3.57 13.65
C ILE A 225 7.24 3.93 13.39
N GLU A 226 7.08 5.05 12.69
CA GLU A 226 5.80 5.48 12.17
C GLU A 226 5.46 4.70 10.89
N PRO A 227 4.19 4.31 10.69
CA PRO A 227 3.76 3.74 9.43
C PRO A 227 3.81 4.78 8.31
N SER A 228 3.99 4.32 7.07
CA SER A 228 3.96 5.17 5.89
C SER A 228 2.61 5.06 5.17
N MET A 229 2.22 6.15 4.48
CA MET A 229 1.05 6.18 3.61
C MET A 229 1.33 5.66 2.18
N GLY A 230 2.55 5.17 1.94
CA GLY A 230 2.86 4.35 0.77
C GLY A 230 2.09 3.02 0.80
N GLY A 231 1.96 2.38 -0.36
CA GLY A 231 1.35 1.05 -0.49
C GLY A 231 2.40 0.02 -0.92
N GLU A 232 2.10 -1.25 -0.64
CA GLU A 232 2.94 -2.41 -0.94
C GLU A 232 2.01 -3.61 -1.15
N ASP A 233 2.14 -4.32 -2.27
CA ASP A 233 1.22 -5.41 -2.61
C ASP A 233 1.54 -6.72 -1.87
N PHE A 234 2.69 -6.84 -1.19
CA PHE A 234 2.96 -7.92 -0.22
C PHE A 234 1.86 -8.02 0.86
N ALA A 235 1.10 -6.94 1.09
CA ALA A 235 -0.12 -6.93 1.91
C ALA A 235 -1.14 -8.01 1.50
N ASP A 236 -1.27 -8.33 0.21
CA ASP A 236 -2.16 -9.39 -0.27
C ASP A 236 -1.72 -10.78 0.24
N MET A 237 -0.41 -10.98 0.42
CA MET A 237 0.12 -12.22 0.99
C MET A 237 -0.09 -12.27 2.51
N LEU A 238 0.16 -11.17 3.21
CA LEU A 238 -0.11 -11.04 4.65
C LEU A 238 -1.59 -11.19 5.01
N ALA A 239 -2.49 -10.80 4.10
CA ALA A 239 -3.93 -11.02 4.26
C ALA A 239 -4.32 -12.51 4.23
N LYS A 240 -3.45 -13.40 3.74
CA LYS A 240 -3.69 -14.85 3.65
C LYS A 240 -2.95 -15.65 4.69
N ARG A 241 -1.76 -15.22 5.10
CA ARG A 241 -0.94 -15.91 6.10
C ARG A 241 -0.33 -14.90 7.07
N PRO A 242 -0.27 -15.23 8.38
CA PRO A 242 0.42 -14.38 9.33
C PRO A 242 1.89 -14.24 8.96
N GLY A 243 2.47 -13.09 9.24
CA GLY A 243 3.78 -12.76 8.71
C GLY A 243 4.28 -11.39 9.14
N ALA A 244 5.45 -11.03 8.62
CA ALA A 244 6.02 -9.70 8.80
C ALA A 244 6.73 -9.20 7.53
N PHE A 245 6.42 -7.97 7.16
CA PHE A 245 7.17 -7.17 6.21
C PHE A 245 8.06 -6.18 6.98
N ILE A 246 9.33 -6.10 6.62
CA ILE A 246 10.32 -5.33 7.39
C ILE A 246 11.08 -4.33 6.53
N LEU A 247 11.75 -3.38 7.18
CA LEU A 247 12.59 -2.39 6.50
C LEU A 247 14.07 -2.68 6.79
N LEU A 248 14.89 -2.74 5.75
CA LEU A 248 16.34 -2.90 5.80
C LEU A 248 17.02 -1.59 5.39
N GLY A 249 17.99 -1.11 6.16
CA GLY A 249 18.65 0.16 5.88
C GLY A 249 19.49 0.14 4.62
N ASN A 250 19.27 1.13 3.76
CA ASN A 250 20.04 1.36 2.53
C ASN A 250 21.14 2.44 2.72
N GLY A 251 21.18 3.10 3.87
CA GLY A 251 22.04 4.25 4.11
C GLY A 251 21.57 5.50 3.36
N ALA A 252 22.47 6.48 3.26
CA ALA A 252 22.21 7.74 2.57
C ALA A 252 22.05 7.50 1.06
N SER A 253 20.87 7.80 0.52
CA SER A 253 20.54 7.73 -0.91
C SER A 253 19.47 8.76 -1.21
N ALA A 254 19.26 9.07 -2.49
CA ALA A 254 18.00 9.70 -2.89
C ALA A 254 16.82 8.79 -2.51
N GLY A 255 15.64 9.40 -2.33
CA GLY A 255 14.43 8.68 -1.98
C GLY A 255 14.01 7.65 -3.05
N LEU A 256 13.19 6.69 -2.64
CA LEU A 256 12.59 5.71 -3.55
C LEU A 256 11.91 6.44 -4.73
N HIS A 257 11.97 5.82 -5.90
CA HIS A 257 11.45 6.32 -7.18
C HIS A 257 12.17 7.54 -7.77
N HIS A 258 13.18 8.09 -7.09
CA HIS A 258 13.98 9.19 -7.62
C HIS A 258 14.97 8.72 -8.71
N PRO A 259 15.26 9.51 -9.77
CA PRO A 259 16.21 9.12 -10.82
C PRO A 259 17.65 8.86 -10.33
N HIS A 260 18.02 9.46 -9.20
CA HIS A 260 19.33 9.30 -8.56
C HIS A 260 19.31 8.31 -7.38
N TYR A 261 18.24 7.52 -7.24
CA TYR A 261 18.21 6.45 -6.25
C TYR A 261 19.26 5.39 -6.59
N GLU A 262 19.99 4.93 -5.57
CA GLU A 262 20.96 3.85 -5.66
C GLU A 262 20.74 2.85 -4.52
N PHE A 263 20.66 1.57 -4.85
CA PHE A 263 20.66 0.52 -3.85
C PHE A 263 22.08 0.32 -3.31
N ASN A 264 22.23 0.21 -1.98
CA ASN A 264 23.54 -0.03 -1.39
C ASN A 264 23.79 -1.54 -1.22
N ASP A 265 24.67 -2.09 -2.05
CA ASP A 265 25.05 -3.51 -2.04
C ASP A 265 25.62 -3.99 -0.70
N GLU A 266 26.15 -3.09 0.14
CA GLU A 266 26.61 -3.43 1.49
C GLU A 266 25.45 -3.84 2.42
N ALA A 267 24.20 -3.56 2.07
CA ALA A 267 23.02 -4.05 2.79
C ALA A 267 22.72 -5.53 2.52
N ILE A 268 23.22 -6.09 1.41
CA ILE A 268 22.88 -7.45 0.97
C ILE A 268 23.23 -8.51 2.04
N PRO A 269 24.43 -8.52 2.64
CA PRO A 269 24.78 -9.51 3.65
C PRO A 269 23.80 -9.51 4.84
N ALA A 270 23.39 -8.32 5.31
CA ALA A 270 22.44 -8.22 6.42
C ALA A 270 21.07 -8.80 6.04
N GLY A 271 20.54 -8.47 4.87
CA GLY A 271 19.28 -9.03 4.37
C GLY A 271 19.34 -10.56 4.21
N CYS A 272 20.43 -11.09 3.64
CA CYS A 272 20.65 -12.52 3.49
C CYS A 272 20.67 -13.22 4.86
N SER A 273 21.45 -12.68 5.79
CA SER A 273 21.56 -13.20 7.15
C SER A 273 20.23 -13.16 7.88
N TRP A 274 19.42 -12.11 7.71
CA TRP A 274 18.11 -12.01 8.35
C TRP A 274 17.17 -13.15 7.91
N PHE A 275 17.02 -13.39 6.61
CA PHE A 275 16.18 -14.50 6.12
C PHE A 275 16.71 -15.86 6.58
N ALA A 276 18.02 -16.08 6.53
CA ALA A 276 18.64 -17.33 6.96
C ALA A 276 18.42 -17.57 8.47
N THR A 277 18.76 -16.59 9.31
CA THR A 277 18.59 -16.65 10.76
C THR A 277 17.13 -16.84 11.14
N LEU A 278 16.20 -16.16 10.47
CA LEU A 278 14.77 -16.35 10.71
C LEU A 278 14.35 -17.80 10.43
N ALA A 279 14.76 -18.37 9.29
CA ALA A 279 14.43 -19.75 8.95
C ALA A 279 15.00 -20.75 9.97
N GLU A 280 16.27 -20.62 10.34
CA GLU A 280 16.93 -21.50 11.33
C GLU A 280 16.28 -21.40 12.73
N GLN A 281 15.86 -20.20 13.15
CA GLN A 281 15.20 -20.00 14.45
C GLN A 281 13.75 -20.48 14.45
N ARG A 282 13.03 -20.36 13.31
CA ARG A 282 11.64 -20.79 13.19
C ARG A 282 11.49 -22.29 12.97
N LEU A 283 12.47 -22.90 12.34
CA LEU A 283 12.51 -24.31 11.99
C LEU A 283 13.79 -24.94 12.58
N PRO A 284 13.99 -24.92 13.90
CA PRO A 284 15.21 -25.44 14.50
C PRO A 284 15.33 -26.93 14.24
N LEU A 285 16.56 -27.42 14.07
CA LEU A 285 16.81 -28.86 13.97
C LEU A 285 16.26 -29.58 15.20
N THR A 286 15.51 -30.66 14.97
CA THR A 286 15.17 -31.59 16.04
C THR A 286 16.42 -32.36 16.45
N HIS A 287 16.81 -32.25 17.71
CA HIS A 287 17.89 -33.02 18.32
C HIS A 287 17.49 -34.48 18.57
#